data_AF-A0A7C1YZY5-F1
#
_entry.id   AF-A0A7C1YZY5-F1
#
_cell.length_a   1.000
_cell.length_b   1.000
_cell.length_c   1.000
_cell.angle_alpha   90.00
_cell.angle_beta   90.00
_cell.angle_gamma   90.00
#
_symmetry.space_group_name_H-M   'P 1'
#
loop_
_entity.id
_entity.type
_entity.pdbx_description
1 polymer ?
#
loop_
_entity_poly.entity_id
_entity_poly.type
_entity_poly.pdbx_seq_one_letter_code
_entity_poly.pdbx_strand_id
1 'polypeptide(L)'
;QEWFEQFYTLIGKCPIITIILTDTDPKILDSAKIPIILKSYDYIVKPKGVWKDELPKIREKIISKIEMAHILKIQKIDSKSRLLNKNNFIHQSQKSRSIKTDKLNSNAVQKIDSKSRLLNKNNFIHQSQKSRSMITDRLNSSAVPKIEPPSNESFLDLSPVSVKKLETKVIVIGASVGGPRTLRTIFSDIPRGFPAPILVVQHMNHMFMRQLATSIKSICKIDVKIGLNNEQIRPGIIYISPGEKHMQVAVKNGKPSIRTYEGKPVNFCRPSVDVLFYSTARVYREKTLGILLTGMGRDGAAGLQAIKSRGGKTIAESEETSVMYGMPKVAAEIGAADLILNNYEIVDEMIKFVS
;
A
#
# COMPACT_ATOMS: atom_id res chain seq x y z
N GLN A 1 -4.41 28.33 -16.39
CA GLN A 1 -3.20 28.25 -15.55
C GLN A 1 -3.46 28.73 -14.12
N GLU A 2 -4.38 29.66 -13.88
CA GLU A 2 -4.64 30.21 -12.53
C GLU A 2 -5.31 29.25 -11.53
N TRP A 3 -6.09 28.26 -11.98
CA TRP A 3 -6.77 27.35 -11.05
C TRP A 3 -5.83 26.33 -10.37
N PHE A 4 -4.60 26.15 -10.88
CA PHE A 4 -3.68 25.09 -10.48
C PHE A 4 -3.17 25.26 -9.03
N GLU A 5 -2.73 26.46 -8.65
CA GLU A 5 -2.23 26.75 -7.30
C GLU A 5 -3.32 26.63 -6.24
N GLN A 6 -4.53 27.06 -6.59
CA GLN A 6 -5.70 26.96 -5.71
C GLN A 6 -6.14 25.51 -5.50
N PHE A 7 -6.16 24.70 -6.58
CA PHE A 7 -6.46 23.28 -6.51
C PHE A 7 -5.39 22.48 -5.76
N TYR A 8 -4.11 22.81 -5.95
CA TYR A 8 -3.01 22.21 -5.22
C TYR A 8 -3.10 22.50 -3.71
N THR A 9 -3.43 23.75 -3.36
CA THR A 9 -3.71 24.15 -1.98
C THR A 9 -4.92 23.41 -1.42
N LEU A 10 -5.97 23.20 -2.22
CA LEU A 10 -7.18 22.51 -1.82
C LEU A 10 -6.95 21.02 -1.56
N ILE A 11 -6.27 20.30 -2.45
CA ILE A 11 -5.92 18.88 -2.25
C ILE A 11 -5.01 18.70 -1.03
N GLY A 12 -4.08 19.64 -0.80
CA GLY A 12 -3.22 19.63 0.37
C GLY A 12 -3.96 19.85 1.69
N LYS A 13 -5.02 20.68 1.70
CA LYS A 13 -5.82 21.00 2.89
C LYS A 13 -7.01 20.05 3.11
N CYS A 14 -7.52 19.46 2.04
CA CYS A 14 -8.66 18.56 2.06
C CYS A 14 -8.29 17.30 1.27
N PRO A 15 -8.06 16.14 1.93
CA PRO A 15 -7.80 14.88 1.26
C PRO A 15 -9.10 14.35 0.63
N ILE A 16 -9.52 14.99 -0.46
CA ILE A 16 -10.66 14.60 -1.28
C ILE A 16 -10.12 13.69 -2.37
N ILE A 17 -10.72 12.51 -2.52
CA ILE A 17 -10.39 11.60 -3.61
C ILE A 17 -10.72 12.31 -4.92
N THR A 18 -9.67 12.53 -5.70
CA THR A 18 -9.76 13.35 -6.91
C THR A 18 -9.32 12.51 -8.10
N ILE A 19 -10.26 12.28 -9.02
CA ILE A 19 -10.02 11.63 -10.30
C ILE A 19 -9.98 12.72 -11.38
N ILE A 20 -8.86 12.87 -12.06
CA ILE A 20 -8.67 13.94 -13.04
C ILE A 20 -9.10 13.46 -14.44
N LEU A 21 -10.04 14.16 -15.08
CA LEU A 21 -10.33 13.97 -16.51
C LEU A 21 -9.47 14.94 -17.33
N THR A 22 -8.50 14.42 -18.08
CA THR A 22 -7.53 15.25 -18.83
C THR A 22 -7.67 15.06 -20.34
N ASP A 23 -7.65 16.15 -21.09
CA ASP A 23 -7.58 16.18 -22.57
C ASP A 23 -6.19 15.82 -23.09
N THR A 24 -5.18 16.04 -22.23
CA THR A 24 -3.78 15.86 -22.52
C THR A 24 -3.31 14.61 -21.80
N ASP A 25 -2.70 13.72 -22.55
CA ASP A 25 -2.06 12.55 -21.97
C ASP A 25 -0.89 13.03 -21.09
N PRO A 26 -0.81 12.63 -19.80
CA PRO A 26 0.36 12.84 -18.93
C PRO A 26 1.72 12.56 -19.58
N LYS A 27 1.74 11.73 -20.62
CA LYS A 27 2.91 11.42 -21.45
C LYS A 27 3.56 12.63 -22.15
N ILE A 28 2.81 13.69 -22.45
CA ILE A 28 3.27 14.84 -23.25
C ILE A 28 3.38 16.11 -22.38
N LEU A 29 3.09 15.97 -21.08
CA LEU A 29 3.02 17.10 -20.16
C LEU A 29 4.41 17.55 -19.74
N ASP A 30 4.68 18.85 -19.93
CA ASP A 30 5.84 19.52 -19.37
C ASP A 30 5.91 19.30 -17.85
N SER A 31 7.14 19.18 -17.35
CA SER A 31 7.52 18.74 -16.00
C SER A 31 6.73 19.37 -14.84
N ALA A 32 6.18 20.57 -15.03
CA ALA A 32 5.39 21.31 -14.06
C ALA A 32 4.04 20.66 -13.67
N LYS A 33 3.44 19.82 -14.53
CA LYS A 33 2.09 19.24 -14.28
C LYS A 33 2.09 17.79 -13.80
N ILE A 34 3.24 17.11 -13.88
CA ILE A 34 3.46 15.73 -13.39
C ILE A 34 3.19 15.59 -11.87
N PRO A 35 3.57 16.55 -11.00
CA PRO A 35 3.30 16.46 -9.56
C PRO A 35 1.82 16.40 -9.22
N ILE A 36 0.94 16.97 -10.06
CA ILE A 36 -0.51 17.00 -9.82
C ILE A 36 -1.12 15.62 -10.05
N ILE A 37 -0.69 14.92 -11.11
CA ILE A 37 -1.16 13.56 -11.40
C ILE A 37 -0.63 12.58 -10.35
N LEU A 38 0.62 12.75 -9.91
CA LEU A 38 1.21 11.96 -8.83
C LEU A 38 0.54 12.19 -7.46
N LYS A 39 -0.13 13.34 -7.27
CA LYS A 39 -0.88 13.68 -6.04
C LYS A 39 -2.39 13.43 -6.15
N SER A 40 -2.92 13.29 -7.37
CA SER A 40 -4.30 12.88 -7.61
C SER A 40 -4.48 11.41 -7.24
N TYR A 41 -5.71 11.02 -6.92
CA TYR A 41 -6.02 9.62 -6.65
C TYR A 41 -5.87 8.79 -7.93
N ASP A 42 -6.34 9.33 -9.05
CA ASP A 42 -6.22 8.71 -10.37
C ASP A 42 -6.53 9.72 -11.48
N TYR A 43 -6.35 9.34 -12.75
CA TYR A 43 -6.74 10.14 -13.90
C TYR A 43 -7.36 9.29 -15.04
N ILE A 44 -8.10 9.94 -15.93
CA ILE A 44 -8.65 9.37 -17.16
C ILE A 44 -8.36 10.33 -18.31
N VAL A 45 -7.76 9.82 -19.38
CA VAL A 45 -7.53 10.58 -20.61
C VAL A 45 -8.80 10.58 -21.44
N LYS A 46 -9.24 11.76 -21.88
CA LYS A 46 -10.40 11.91 -22.77
C LYS A 46 -10.03 11.38 -24.18
N PRO A 47 -10.94 10.67 -24.87
CA PRO A 47 -10.70 10.23 -26.24
C PRO A 47 -10.58 11.43 -27.16
N LYS A 48 -9.82 11.25 -28.24
CA LYS A 48 -9.78 12.21 -29.34
C LYS A 48 -10.80 11.78 -30.40
N GLY A 49 -11.61 12.71 -30.92
CA GLY A 49 -12.55 12.44 -32.03
C GLY A 49 -14.00 12.16 -31.59
N VAL A 50 -14.73 11.37 -32.38
CA VAL A 50 -16.15 11.03 -32.12
C VAL A 50 -16.25 9.86 -31.13
N TRP A 51 -17.00 10.03 -30.04
CA TRP A 51 -16.90 9.16 -28.86
C TRP A 51 -17.90 7.99 -28.79
N LYS A 52 -18.63 7.69 -29.86
CA LYS A 52 -19.77 6.76 -29.80
C LYS A 52 -19.40 5.36 -29.27
N ASP A 53 -18.25 4.83 -29.67
CA ASP A 53 -17.77 3.49 -29.29
C ASP A 53 -16.81 3.48 -28.08
N GLU A 54 -16.33 4.65 -27.66
CA GLU A 54 -15.39 4.84 -26.55
C GLU A 54 -16.11 5.21 -25.24
N LEU A 55 -17.28 5.84 -25.34
CA LEU A 55 -18.11 6.26 -24.20
C LEU A 55 -18.45 5.12 -23.24
N PRO A 56 -18.82 3.90 -23.69
CA PRO A 56 -19.09 2.79 -22.78
C PRO A 56 -17.86 2.40 -21.96
N LYS A 57 -16.68 2.32 -22.59
CA LYS A 57 -15.42 1.95 -21.94
C LYS A 57 -14.97 3.02 -20.93
N ILE A 58 -15.20 4.29 -21.25
CA ILE A 58 -14.89 5.39 -20.34
C ILE A 58 -15.87 5.44 -19.18
N ARG A 59 -17.16 5.20 -19.45
CA ARG A 59 -18.18 5.09 -18.42
C ARG A 59 -17.80 3.99 -17.43
N GLU A 60 -17.42 2.80 -17.90
CA GLU A 60 -16.95 1.72 -17.02
C GLU A 60 -15.72 2.12 -16.20
N LYS A 61 -14.74 2.79 -16.82
CA LYS A 61 -13.54 3.29 -16.10
C LYS A 61 -13.89 4.36 -15.06
N ILE A 62 -14.79 5.29 -15.38
CA ILE A 62 -15.26 6.34 -14.46
C ILE A 62 -16.01 5.69 -13.30
N ILE A 63 -16.98 4.82 -13.59
CA ILE A 63 -17.79 4.11 -12.58
C ILE A 63 -16.87 3.31 -11.67
N SER A 64 -15.98 2.50 -12.22
CA SER A 64 -15.03 1.74 -11.43
C SER A 64 -14.19 2.65 -10.53
N LYS A 65 -13.60 3.74 -11.06
CA LYS A 65 -12.79 4.65 -10.23
C LYS A 65 -13.61 5.40 -9.18
N ILE A 66 -14.88 5.74 -9.46
CA ILE A 66 -15.78 6.39 -8.51
C ILE A 66 -16.27 5.41 -7.43
N GLU A 67 -16.65 4.19 -7.79
CA GLU A 67 -17.00 3.13 -6.83
C GLU A 67 -15.81 2.84 -5.92
N MET A 68 -14.62 2.74 -6.51
CA MET A 68 -13.36 2.63 -5.77
C MET A 68 -13.18 3.83 -4.83
N ALA A 69 -13.43 5.05 -5.29
CA ALA A 69 -13.35 6.25 -4.46
C ALA A 69 -14.42 6.34 -3.35
N HIS A 70 -15.62 5.82 -3.58
CA HIS A 70 -16.75 5.92 -2.66
C HIS A 70 -16.63 4.96 -1.47
N ILE A 71 -16.18 3.74 -1.72
CA ILE A 71 -15.91 2.72 -0.68
C ILE A 71 -14.97 3.29 0.41
N LEU A 72 -14.06 4.20 0.04
CA LEU A 72 -13.08 4.82 0.93
C LEU A 72 -13.66 5.88 1.89
N LYS A 73 -14.82 6.50 1.61
CA LYS A 73 -15.44 7.48 2.53
C LYS A 73 -16.14 6.82 3.73
N ILE A 74 -16.59 5.58 3.59
CA ILE A 74 -17.29 4.84 4.66
C ILE A 74 -16.34 4.46 5.81
N GLN A 75 -15.03 4.41 5.57
CA GLN A 75 -14.02 4.22 6.63
C GLN A 75 -13.52 5.52 7.29
N LYS A 76 -14.16 6.68 7.01
CA LYS A 76 -13.76 7.99 7.55
C LYS A 76 -14.88 8.69 8.34
N ILE A 77 -15.57 7.96 9.22
CA ILE A 77 -16.22 8.52 10.41
C ILE A 77 -16.02 7.53 11.57
N ASP A 78 -14.82 7.51 12.17
CA ASP A 78 -14.69 7.27 13.63
C ASP A 78 -13.28 7.58 14.21
N SER A 79 -12.30 7.98 13.41
CA SER A 79 -10.94 8.24 13.91
C SER A 79 -10.71 9.66 14.45
N LYS A 80 -11.71 10.56 14.35
CA LYS A 80 -11.59 11.96 14.81
C LYS A 80 -11.87 12.14 16.31
N SER A 81 -12.53 11.18 16.96
CA SER A 81 -12.83 11.21 18.40
C SER A 81 -11.64 10.77 19.28
N ARG A 82 -10.66 10.05 18.72
CA ARG A 82 -9.49 9.52 19.46
C ARG A 82 -8.25 10.40 19.41
N LEU A 83 -8.16 11.36 18.48
CA LEU A 83 -7.00 12.24 18.31
C LEU A 83 -7.06 13.54 19.14
N LEU A 84 -8.17 13.80 19.85
CA LEU A 84 -8.31 14.97 20.72
C LEU A 84 -7.77 14.77 22.16
N ASN A 85 -7.22 13.59 22.48
CA ASN A 85 -6.59 13.33 23.77
C ASN A 85 -5.18 12.79 23.58
N LYS A 86 -4.21 13.70 23.39
CA LYS A 86 -2.92 13.68 24.09
C LYS A 86 -2.08 14.87 23.67
N ASN A 87 -1.87 15.75 24.64
CA ASN A 87 -0.82 16.75 24.68
C ASN A 87 0.53 16.12 24.33
N ASN A 88 1.23 16.70 23.36
CA ASN A 88 2.69 16.88 23.35
C ASN A 88 3.09 17.66 22.07
N PHE A 89 3.11 18.99 22.19
CA PHE A 89 3.82 19.87 21.25
C PHE A 89 5.21 20.15 21.83
N ILE A 90 6.28 19.77 21.13
CA ILE A 90 7.60 20.40 21.28
C ILE A 90 8.00 21.03 19.95
N HIS A 91 8.30 22.32 20.07
CA HIS A 91 8.79 23.26 19.08
C HIS A 91 10.13 22.85 18.44
N GLN A 92 10.30 23.16 17.16
CA GLN A 92 11.48 23.88 16.67
C GLN A 92 11.14 24.66 15.39
N SER A 93 11.12 25.98 15.48
CA SER A 93 12.04 26.84 14.73
C SER A 93 11.62 28.32 14.80
N GLN A 94 12.66 29.15 14.91
CA GLN A 94 12.71 30.58 14.62
C GLN A 94 12.15 31.57 15.66
N LYS A 95 13.08 32.16 16.43
CA LYS A 95 13.19 33.63 16.54
C LYS A 95 14.51 34.03 17.21
N SER A 96 15.25 34.92 16.55
CA SER A 96 15.76 36.13 17.21
C SER A 96 16.30 37.13 16.19
N ARG A 97 15.43 38.06 15.81
CA ARG A 97 15.81 39.45 15.51
C ARG A 97 15.91 40.20 16.85
N SER A 98 16.83 41.14 16.88
CA SER A 98 17.34 41.96 17.98
C SER A 98 16.33 42.90 18.68
N ILE A 99 16.42 42.91 20.03
CA ILE A 99 16.66 44.07 20.95
C ILE A 99 15.54 45.13 21.20
N LYS A 100 15.21 45.27 22.51
CA LYS A 100 14.71 46.43 23.34
C LYS A 100 13.31 47.02 23.01
N THR A 101 12.49 47.56 23.92
CA THR A 101 12.51 47.91 25.36
C THR A 101 11.08 48.20 25.82
N ASP A 102 10.87 48.12 27.14
CA ASP A 102 10.01 48.96 28.00
C ASP A 102 8.47 48.86 28.06
N LYS A 103 8.04 48.46 29.28
CA LYS A 103 7.12 49.16 30.21
C LYS A 103 5.58 49.05 30.10
N LEU A 104 5.03 48.75 31.28
CA LEU A 104 3.85 49.29 31.97
C LEU A 104 2.59 48.40 32.17
N ASN A 105 2.39 48.12 33.47
CA ASN A 105 1.15 48.24 34.28
C ASN A 105 0.02 47.19 34.21
N SER A 106 0.03 46.33 35.24
CA SER A 106 -0.83 46.35 36.46
C SER A 106 -2.37 46.28 36.37
N ASN A 107 -2.88 45.40 37.26
CA ASN A 107 -4.16 45.38 37.97
C ASN A 107 -5.43 44.90 37.23
N ALA A 108 -6.00 43.78 37.69
CA ALA A 108 -7.18 43.80 38.56
C ALA A 108 -7.63 42.38 38.96
N VAL A 109 -7.60 42.12 40.27
CA VAL A 109 -8.40 41.10 40.98
C VAL A 109 -9.66 41.81 41.47
N GLN A 110 -10.84 41.17 41.38
CA GLN A 110 -11.95 41.24 42.36
C GLN A 110 -13.04 40.23 41.96
N LYS A 111 -13.31 39.22 42.81
CA LYS A 111 -14.49 39.08 43.72
C LYS A 111 -15.76 38.58 42.97
N ILE A 112 -16.61 37.66 43.43
CA ILE A 112 -16.90 37.01 44.73
C ILE A 112 -17.97 35.92 44.46
N ASP A 113 -17.95 34.83 45.26
CA ASP A 113 -19.05 34.00 45.83
C ASP A 113 -20.38 33.78 45.08
N SER A 114 -21.18 32.72 45.30
CA SER A 114 -21.15 31.53 46.14
C SER A 114 -22.42 30.73 45.78
N LYS A 115 -22.34 29.39 45.74
CA LYS A 115 -23.27 28.50 46.48
C LYS A 115 -22.87 27.05 46.28
N SER A 116 -22.36 26.52 47.38
CA SER A 116 -22.17 25.12 47.69
C SER A 116 -23.52 24.41 47.86
N ARG A 117 -23.56 23.11 47.56
CA ARG A 117 -23.70 22.02 48.55
C ARG A 117 -23.66 20.66 47.82
N LEU A 118 -22.63 19.85 48.07
CA LEU A 118 -22.59 18.74 49.06
C LEU A 118 -23.54 17.58 48.67
N LEU A 119 -23.23 16.30 48.77
CA LEU A 119 -22.03 15.48 48.96
C LEU A 119 -22.60 14.04 48.91
N ASN A 120 -21.97 13.07 48.23
CA ASN A 120 -21.77 11.74 48.83
C ASN A 120 -20.95 10.80 47.93
N LYS A 121 -19.69 10.61 48.34
CA LYS A 121 -18.98 9.33 48.22
C LYS A 121 -19.43 8.48 49.40
N ASN A 122 -20.07 7.35 49.13
CA ASN A 122 -19.87 6.04 49.77
C ASN A 122 -20.97 5.07 49.33
N ASN A 123 -20.57 3.81 49.11
CA ASN A 123 -21.32 2.64 48.60
C ASN A 123 -21.39 2.62 47.06
N PHE A 124 -20.62 1.80 46.34
CA PHE A 124 -20.53 0.35 46.48
C PHE A 124 -19.13 -0.18 46.11
N ILE A 125 -18.40 -0.64 47.13
CA ILE A 125 -17.53 -1.81 47.03
C ILE A 125 -18.46 -3.01 47.15
N HIS A 126 -18.97 -3.50 46.02
CA HIS A 126 -19.41 -4.87 45.76
C HIS A 126 -20.04 -4.94 44.37
N GLN A 127 -19.20 -5.05 43.35
CA GLN A 127 -19.46 -5.77 42.09
C GLN A 127 -18.20 -5.76 41.21
N SER A 128 -17.04 -6.00 41.82
CA SER A 128 -15.97 -6.68 41.11
C SER A 128 -16.41 -8.14 40.89
N GLN A 129 -16.14 -8.70 39.71
CA GLN A 129 -16.23 -10.14 39.33
C GLN A 129 -17.37 -10.63 38.41
N LYS A 130 -18.19 -9.80 37.74
CA LYS A 130 -19.20 -10.32 36.78
C LYS A 130 -19.16 -9.84 35.32
N SER A 131 -18.08 -9.17 34.92
CA SER A 131 -17.89 -8.73 33.52
C SER A 131 -16.50 -9.09 32.95
N ARG A 132 -15.79 -10.01 33.64
CA ARG A 132 -14.53 -10.63 33.17
C ARG A 132 -14.68 -12.11 32.76
N SER A 133 -15.90 -12.68 32.83
CA SER A 133 -16.20 -14.07 32.42
C SER A 133 -17.09 -14.18 31.17
N MET A 134 -17.28 -13.11 30.40
CA MET A 134 -18.00 -13.16 29.10
C MET A 134 -17.12 -12.78 27.90
N ILE A 135 -15.81 -12.58 28.11
CA ILE A 135 -14.83 -12.27 27.05
C ILE A 135 -13.87 -13.46 26.81
N THR A 136 -13.80 -14.45 27.70
CA THR A 136 -12.92 -15.62 27.55
C THR A 136 -13.57 -16.84 26.89
N ASP A 137 -14.89 -16.86 26.70
CA ASP A 137 -15.61 -17.98 26.05
C ASP A 137 -15.98 -17.70 24.58
N ARG A 138 -15.54 -16.57 24.02
CA ARG A 138 -15.74 -16.21 22.61
C ARG A 138 -14.45 -16.19 21.78
N LEU A 139 -13.41 -16.87 22.27
CA LEU A 139 -12.14 -17.08 21.57
C LEU A 139 -11.95 -18.53 21.06
N ASN A 140 -12.95 -19.41 21.22
CA ASN A 140 -12.86 -20.82 20.81
C ASN A 140 -13.87 -21.28 19.74
N SER A 141 -14.50 -20.37 19.01
CA SER A 141 -15.17 -20.73 17.75
C SER A 141 -15.38 -19.51 16.85
N SER A 142 -14.48 -19.27 15.91
CA SER A 142 -14.77 -18.56 14.65
C SER A 142 -13.59 -18.76 13.72
N ALA A 143 -13.75 -19.66 12.76
CA ALA A 143 -12.80 -19.82 11.66
C ALA A 143 -12.48 -18.46 11.04
N VAL A 144 -11.20 -18.19 10.78
CA VAL A 144 -10.77 -17.05 9.96
C VAL A 144 -11.61 -17.06 8.68
N PRO A 145 -12.29 -15.96 8.31
CA PRO A 145 -13.08 -15.93 7.09
C PRO A 145 -12.14 -16.22 5.91
N LYS A 146 -12.29 -17.42 5.32
CA LYS A 146 -11.62 -17.76 4.06
C LYS A 146 -12.22 -16.85 3.00
N ILE A 147 -11.45 -15.88 2.51
CA ILE A 147 -11.77 -15.28 1.22
C ILE A 147 -11.67 -16.41 0.21
N GLU A 148 -12.79 -16.72 -0.45
CA GLU A 148 -12.77 -17.59 -1.60
C GLU A 148 -11.78 -17.02 -2.62
N PRO A 149 -10.92 -17.86 -3.21
CA PRO A 149 -10.01 -17.42 -4.26
C PRO A 149 -10.82 -16.66 -5.32
N PRO A 150 -10.21 -15.66 -5.99
CA PRO A 150 -10.92 -14.88 -7.00
C PRO A 150 -11.66 -15.83 -7.95
N SER A 151 -12.92 -15.50 -8.26
CA SER A 151 -13.89 -16.36 -8.99
C SER A 151 -13.44 -16.84 -10.38
N ASN A 152 -12.26 -16.42 -10.85
CA ASN A 152 -11.52 -17.00 -11.97
C ASN A 152 -10.18 -17.53 -11.46
N GLU A 153 -10.13 -18.78 -10.96
CA GLU A 153 -8.87 -19.51 -10.73
C GLU A 153 -8.14 -19.88 -12.03
N SER A 154 -8.64 -19.47 -13.19
CA SER A 154 -8.06 -19.81 -14.50
C SER A 154 -6.60 -19.39 -14.70
N PHE A 155 -6.05 -18.52 -13.83
CA PHE A 155 -4.64 -18.13 -13.87
C PHE A 155 -3.73 -19.04 -13.03
N LEU A 156 -4.29 -19.90 -12.17
CA LEU A 156 -3.52 -20.82 -11.34
C LEU A 156 -2.98 -21.95 -12.21
N ASP A 157 -1.65 -22.09 -12.23
CA ASP A 157 -0.99 -23.24 -12.81
C ASP A 157 -0.88 -24.34 -11.75
N LEU A 158 -1.69 -25.40 -11.90
CA LEU A 158 -1.73 -26.54 -10.98
C LEU A 158 -0.76 -27.67 -11.38
N SER A 159 0.00 -27.50 -12.47
CA SER A 159 0.92 -28.55 -12.93
C SER A 159 2.02 -28.81 -11.89
N PRO A 160 2.57 -30.04 -11.82
CA PRO A 160 3.70 -30.33 -10.95
C PRO A 160 4.89 -29.43 -11.25
N VAL A 161 5.54 -28.94 -10.19
CA VAL A 161 6.74 -28.10 -10.28
C VAL A 161 7.97 -28.98 -10.18
N SER A 162 8.76 -29.07 -11.26
CA SER A 162 10.08 -29.70 -11.24
C SER A 162 11.17 -28.64 -11.35
N VAL A 163 11.67 -28.18 -10.20
CA VAL A 163 12.71 -27.14 -10.11
C VAL A 163 13.99 -27.80 -9.61
N LYS A 164 15.11 -27.53 -10.28
CA LYS A 164 16.44 -27.85 -9.75
C LYS A 164 16.63 -27.09 -8.44
N LYS A 165 17.51 -27.57 -7.56
CA LYS A 165 17.80 -26.95 -6.25
C LYS A 165 17.82 -25.41 -6.35
N LEU A 166 16.89 -24.75 -5.66
CA LEU A 166 16.80 -23.29 -5.63
C LEU A 166 18.04 -22.73 -4.92
N GLU A 167 18.83 -21.95 -5.65
CA GLU A 167 20.08 -21.37 -5.17
C GLU A 167 19.87 -20.22 -4.18
N THR A 168 18.76 -19.48 -4.30
CA THR A 168 18.49 -18.29 -3.49
C THR A 168 17.04 -18.26 -2.98
N LYS A 169 16.81 -17.46 -1.93
CA LYS A 169 15.47 -17.01 -1.50
C LYS A 169 14.94 -15.96 -2.48
N VAL A 170 13.64 -15.67 -2.47
CA VAL A 170 13.01 -14.65 -3.32
C VAL A 170 12.13 -13.72 -2.49
N ILE A 171 12.09 -12.45 -2.88
CA ILE A 171 11.16 -11.46 -2.32
C ILE A 171 10.18 -11.04 -3.41
N VAL A 172 8.90 -11.03 -3.07
CA VAL A 172 7.84 -10.54 -3.96
C VAL A 172 7.04 -9.44 -3.30
N ILE A 173 6.84 -8.34 -4.03
CA ILE A 173 6.20 -7.13 -3.52
C ILE A 173 5.00 -6.76 -4.39
N GLY A 174 3.86 -6.53 -3.74
CA GLY A 174 2.65 -6.02 -4.36
C GLY A 174 2.31 -4.64 -3.83
N ALA A 175 2.02 -3.69 -4.71
CA ALA A 175 1.66 -2.33 -4.33
C ALA A 175 0.67 -1.70 -5.32
N SER A 176 -0.06 -0.68 -4.86
CA SER A 176 -0.97 0.11 -5.69
C SER A 176 -0.84 1.60 -5.35
N VAL A 177 -1.92 2.28 -4.97
CA VAL A 177 -1.92 3.70 -4.59
C VAL A 177 -0.93 3.97 -3.45
N GLY A 178 -0.02 4.92 -3.66
CA GLY A 178 1.10 5.22 -2.74
C GLY A 178 2.35 4.36 -2.94
N GLY A 179 2.23 3.24 -3.68
CA GLY A 179 3.30 2.28 -3.90
C GLY A 179 4.60 2.86 -4.46
N PRO A 180 4.61 3.75 -5.48
CA PRO A 180 5.84 4.35 -5.98
C PRO A 180 6.64 5.14 -4.93
N ARG A 181 5.97 5.71 -3.91
CA ARG A 181 6.64 6.39 -2.80
C ARG A 181 7.17 5.37 -1.80
N THR A 182 6.34 4.42 -1.39
CA THR A 182 6.72 3.36 -0.44
C THR A 182 7.87 2.51 -0.96
N LEU A 183 7.85 2.12 -2.24
CA LEU A 183 8.94 1.39 -2.88
C LEU A 183 10.25 2.18 -2.86
N ARG A 184 10.21 3.51 -3.01
CA ARG A 184 11.42 4.32 -2.90
C ARG A 184 11.99 4.31 -1.49
N THR A 185 11.13 4.44 -0.48
CA THR A 185 11.53 4.36 0.93
C THR A 185 12.18 3.02 1.26
N ILE A 186 11.64 1.91 0.75
CA ILE A 186 12.20 0.58 1.02
C ILE A 186 13.52 0.37 0.26
N PHE A 187 13.58 0.79 -1.01
CA PHE A 187 14.70 0.46 -1.88
C PHE A 187 15.92 1.39 -1.76
N SER A 188 15.80 2.54 -1.07
CA SER A 188 16.94 3.42 -0.77
C SER A 188 18.01 2.75 0.08
N ASP A 189 17.60 1.85 0.97
CA ASP A 189 18.47 1.28 2.00
C ASP A 189 18.92 -0.15 1.68
N ILE A 190 18.61 -0.66 0.47
CA ILE A 190 19.11 -1.95 0.02
C ILE A 190 20.64 -1.92 -0.18
N PRO A 191 21.40 -2.88 0.36
CA PRO A 191 22.85 -2.99 0.16
C PRO A 191 23.20 -3.45 -1.27
N ARG A 192 24.36 -3.03 -1.78
CA ARG A 192 24.85 -3.36 -3.14
C ARG A 192 24.96 -4.88 -3.40
N GLY A 193 25.22 -5.68 -2.37
CA GLY A 193 25.39 -7.13 -2.46
C GLY A 193 24.14 -7.94 -2.13
N PHE A 194 22.93 -7.39 -2.31
CA PHE A 194 21.70 -8.06 -1.91
C PHE A 194 21.53 -9.44 -2.59
N PRO A 195 21.49 -10.56 -1.85
CA PRO A 195 21.71 -11.91 -2.40
C PRO A 195 20.46 -12.55 -3.03
N ALA A 196 19.31 -11.87 -2.99
CA ALA A 196 18.04 -12.40 -3.50
C ALA A 196 17.49 -11.56 -4.67
N PRO A 197 16.77 -12.18 -5.63
CA PRO A 197 15.91 -11.45 -6.55
C PRO A 197 14.72 -10.82 -5.84
N ILE A 198 14.28 -9.67 -6.33
CA ILE A 198 13.04 -8.99 -5.90
C ILE A 198 12.12 -8.85 -7.10
N LEU A 199 10.88 -9.32 -7.02
CA LEU A 199 9.87 -9.15 -8.07
C LEU A 199 8.75 -8.23 -7.58
N VAL A 200 8.40 -7.22 -8.36
CA VAL A 200 7.46 -6.16 -7.96
C VAL A 200 6.31 -6.06 -8.95
N VAL A 201 5.09 -6.23 -8.45
CA VAL A 201 3.87 -5.80 -9.13
C VAL A 201 3.42 -4.48 -8.52
N GLN A 202 3.39 -3.45 -9.36
CA GLN A 202 2.79 -2.17 -9.05
C GLN A 202 1.59 -1.97 -9.97
N HIS A 203 0.41 -1.73 -9.41
CA HIS A 203 -0.78 -1.38 -10.20
C HIS A 203 -0.61 0.01 -10.80
N MET A 204 -0.20 0.02 -12.06
CA MET A 204 0.10 1.23 -12.81
C MET A 204 0.07 0.91 -14.31
N ASN A 205 -0.29 1.90 -15.12
CA ASN A 205 -0.29 1.74 -16.57
C ASN A 205 1.13 1.44 -17.10
N HIS A 206 1.25 0.58 -18.12
CA HIS A 206 2.51 0.17 -18.73
C HIS A 206 3.43 1.35 -19.09
N MET A 207 2.84 2.48 -19.48
CA MET A 207 3.55 3.68 -19.90
C MET A 207 4.41 4.32 -18.80
N PHE A 208 4.11 4.07 -17.53
CA PHE A 208 4.89 4.60 -16.42
C PHE A 208 5.83 3.60 -15.77
N MET A 209 5.75 2.32 -16.14
CA MET A 209 6.57 1.27 -15.51
C MET A 209 8.06 1.52 -15.74
N ARG A 210 8.44 2.00 -16.93
CA ARG A 210 9.82 2.40 -17.22
C ARG A 210 10.30 3.55 -16.34
N GLN A 211 9.45 4.56 -16.12
CA GLN A 211 9.78 5.70 -15.28
C GLN A 211 9.90 5.30 -13.82
N LEU A 212 9.04 4.40 -13.34
CA LEU A 212 9.15 3.80 -12.01
C LEU A 212 10.49 3.06 -11.86
N ALA A 213 10.85 2.22 -12.84
CA ALA A 213 12.11 1.48 -12.83
C ALA A 213 13.32 2.43 -12.80
N THR A 214 13.35 3.47 -13.64
CA THR A 214 14.39 4.49 -13.64
C THR A 214 14.47 5.22 -12.30
N SER A 215 13.32 5.61 -11.74
CA SER A 215 13.25 6.32 -10.47
C SER A 215 13.70 5.47 -9.27
N ILE A 216 13.49 4.15 -9.31
CA ILE A 216 14.00 3.25 -8.28
C ILE A 216 15.49 3.00 -8.51
N LYS A 217 15.93 2.83 -9.76
CA LYS A 217 17.35 2.64 -10.08
C LYS A 217 18.21 3.81 -9.61
N SER A 218 17.71 5.05 -9.67
CA SER A 218 18.46 6.23 -9.25
C SER A 218 18.76 6.29 -7.75
N ILE A 219 18.04 5.53 -6.92
CA ILE A 219 18.23 5.50 -5.46
C ILE A 219 18.75 4.14 -4.95
N CYS A 220 18.66 3.09 -5.75
CA CYS A 220 18.94 1.72 -5.32
C CYS A 220 20.36 1.28 -5.74
N LYS A 221 21.03 0.53 -4.87
CA LYS A 221 22.42 0.08 -5.10
C LYS A 221 22.52 -1.19 -5.96
N ILE A 222 21.41 -1.86 -6.22
CA ILE A 222 21.32 -3.05 -7.09
C ILE A 222 20.66 -2.72 -8.43
N ASP A 223 20.64 -3.68 -9.36
CA ASP A 223 20.02 -3.48 -10.66
C ASP A 223 18.50 -3.49 -10.58
N VAL A 224 17.88 -2.67 -11.42
CA VAL A 224 16.43 -2.50 -11.48
C VAL A 224 16.03 -2.45 -12.93
N LYS A 225 15.06 -3.28 -13.32
CA LYS A 225 14.58 -3.33 -14.70
C LYS A 225 13.17 -3.87 -14.81
N ILE A 226 12.59 -3.71 -16.00
CA ILE A 226 11.34 -4.34 -16.37
C ILE A 226 11.58 -5.84 -16.61
N GLY A 227 10.77 -6.69 -16.01
CA GLY A 227 10.82 -8.14 -16.21
C GLY A 227 10.42 -8.53 -17.63
N LEU A 228 11.29 -9.28 -18.31
CA LEU A 228 11.04 -9.74 -19.68
C LEU A 228 10.47 -11.17 -19.68
N ASN A 229 9.65 -11.47 -20.69
CA ASN A 229 9.12 -12.82 -20.83
C ASN A 229 10.27 -13.82 -21.07
N ASN A 230 10.19 -15.00 -20.45
CA ASN A 230 11.21 -16.06 -20.48
C ASN A 230 12.57 -15.69 -19.89
N GLU A 231 12.67 -14.58 -19.17
CA GLU A 231 13.91 -14.17 -18.54
C GLU A 231 14.19 -15.01 -17.29
N GLN A 232 15.42 -15.49 -17.12
CA GLN A 232 15.83 -16.17 -15.89
C GLN A 232 15.89 -15.17 -14.71
N ILE A 233 15.29 -15.55 -13.59
CA ILE A 233 15.33 -14.75 -12.35
C ILE A 233 16.73 -14.90 -11.72
N ARG A 234 17.42 -13.78 -11.49
CA ARG A 234 18.78 -13.73 -10.94
C ARG A 234 18.85 -12.90 -9.66
N PRO A 235 19.71 -13.26 -8.70
CA PRO A 235 19.91 -12.47 -7.48
C PRO A 235 20.48 -11.08 -7.77
N GLY A 236 20.27 -10.14 -6.85
CA GLY A 236 20.77 -8.76 -6.97
C GLY A 236 20.05 -7.92 -8.04
N ILE A 237 18.84 -8.33 -8.44
CA ILE A 237 18.02 -7.60 -9.42
C ILE A 237 16.60 -7.43 -8.90
N ILE A 238 16.09 -6.20 -9.04
CA ILE A 238 14.69 -5.84 -8.88
C ILE A 238 14.01 -5.90 -10.25
N TYR A 239 13.05 -6.81 -10.40
CA TYR A 239 12.24 -6.98 -11.59
C TYR A 239 10.87 -6.36 -11.38
N ILE A 240 10.56 -5.33 -12.15
CA ILE A 240 9.27 -4.65 -12.12
C ILE A 240 8.39 -5.22 -13.24
N SER A 241 7.14 -5.55 -12.94
CA SER A 241 6.19 -6.02 -13.95
C SER A 241 6.04 -5.04 -15.12
N PRO A 242 5.86 -5.49 -16.37
CA PRO A 242 5.85 -4.59 -17.54
C PRO A 242 4.60 -3.70 -17.67
N GLY A 243 3.60 -3.85 -16.79
CA GLY A 243 2.28 -3.23 -16.93
C GLY A 243 1.46 -3.88 -18.03
N GLU A 244 0.12 -3.83 -17.93
CA GLU A 244 -0.86 -4.42 -18.88
C GLU A 244 -0.72 -5.92 -19.19
N LYS A 245 0.30 -6.60 -18.67
CA LYS A 245 0.51 -8.05 -18.70
C LYS A 245 0.66 -8.55 -17.28
N HIS A 246 0.15 -9.75 -17.00
CA HIS A 246 0.51 -10.42 -15.76
C HIS A 246 1.99 -10.79 -15.79
N MET A 247 2.62 -10.75 -14.62
CA MET A 247 3.96 -11.26 -14.38
C MET A 247 3.84 -12.39 -13.35
N GLN A 248 4.38 -13.55 -13.67
CA GLN A 248 4.37 -14.71 -12.79
C GLN A 248 5.71 -15.42 -12.82
N VAL A 249 5.99 -16.20 -11.78
CA VAL A 249 7.16 -17.10 -11.75
C VAL A 249 6.79 -18.42 -12.42
N ALA A 250 7.56 -18.80 -13.42
CA ALA A 250 7.47 -20.08 -14.10
C ALA A 250 8.79 -20.85 -13.97
N VAL A 251 8.79 -22.10 -14.42
CA VAL A 251 9.99 -22.94 -14.45
C VAL A 251 10.36 -23.22 -15.90
N LYS A 252 11.59 -22.90 -16.28
CA LYS A 252 12.13 -23.18 -17.61
C LYS A 252 13.48 -23.86 -17.46
N ASN A 253 13.65 -25.02 -18.09
CA ASN A 253 14.87 -25.84 -18.01
C ASN A 253 15.29 -26.13 -16.55
N GLY A 254 14.30 -26.33 -15.67
CA GLY A 254 14.48 -26.56 -14.24
C GLY A 254 14.91 -25.34 -13.43
N LYS A 255 14.89 -24.13 -13.99
CA LYS A 255 15.27 -22.88 -13.32
C LYS A 255 14.08 -21.91 -13.26
N PRO A 256 13.94 -21.11 -12.18
CA PRO A 256 12.94 -20.06 -12.11
C PRO A 256 13.13 -18.98 -13.18
N SER A 257 12.05 -18.64 -13.87
CA SER A 257 12.01 -17.63 -14.93
C SER A 257 10.75 -16.77 -14.83
N ILE A 258 10.84 -15.54 -15.29
CA ILE A 258 9.70 -14.64 -15.46
C ILE A 258 8.89 -15.10 -16.67
N ARG A 259 7.59 -15.27 -16.48
CA ARG A 259 6.62 -15.40 -17.57
C ARG A 259 5.70 -14.20 -17.54
N THR A 260 5.56 -13.53 -18.68
CA THR A 260 4.58 -12.46 -18.87
C THR A 260 3.57 -12.82 -19.94
N TYR A 261 2.30 -12.49 -19.72
CA TYR A 261 1.22 -12.84 -20.64
C TYR A 261 0.01 -11.92 -20.46
N GLU A 262 -0.81 -11.85 -21.51
CA GLU A 262 -2.06 -11.10 -21.53
C GLU A 262 -3.23 -12.01 -21.12
N GLY A 263 -3.40 -12.18 -19.80
CA GLY A 263 -4.55 -12.91 -19.23
C GLY A 263 -5.76 -12.00 -19.02
N LYS A 264 -6.89 -12.59 -18.60
CA LYS A 264 -8.02 -11.82 -18.05
C LYS A 264 -7.59 -11.12 -16.76
N PRO A 265 -8.06 -9.89 -16.47
CA PRO A 265 -7.78 -9.23 -15.20
C PRO A 265 -8.18 -10.11 -14.00
N VAL A 266 -7.36 -10.10 -12.96
CA VAL A 266 -7.61 -10.78 -11.68
C VAL A 266 -7.80 -9.69 -10.63
N ASN A 267 -8.88 -9.76 -9.85
CA ASN A 267 -9.30 -8.67 -8.96
C ASN A 267 -9.40 -7.30 -9.68
N PHE A 268 -9.83 -7.30 -10.94
CA PHE A 268 -9.90 -6.11 -11.81
C PHE A 268 -8.53 -5.49 -12.15
N CYS A 269 -7.42 -6.19 -11.88
CA CYS A 269 -6.06 -5.72 -12.11
C CYS A 269 -5.31 -6.57 -13.15
N ARG A 270 -4.53 -5.90 -14.00
CA ARG A 270 -3.54 -6.52 -14.90
C ARG A 270 -2.37 -5.54 -15.10
N PRO A 271 -1.19 -5.78 -14.50
CA PRO A 271 -0.81 -6.95 -13.68
C PRO A 271 -1.62 -7.05 -12.39
N SER A 272 -1.71 -8.26 -11.84
CA SER A 272 -2.29 -8.56 -10.53
C SER A 272 -1.20 -9.11 -9.62
N VAL A 273 -1.23 -8.67 -8.36
CA VAL A 273 -0.34 -9.13 -7.29
C VAL A 273 -0.60 -10.60 -6.97
N ASP A 274 -1.86 -11.04 -6.92
CA ASP A 274 -2.19 -12.44 -6.66
C ASP A 274 -1.51 -13.38 -7.67
N VAL A 275 -1.50 -13.03 -8.96
CA VAL A 275 -0.84 -13.84 -9.99
C VAL A 275 0.66 -14.02 -9.72
N LEU A 276 1.35 -12.96 -9.31
CA LEU A 276 2.77 -13.05 -8.92
C LEU A 276 2.93 -13.90 -7.64
N PHE A 277 2.10 -13.66 -6.63
CA PHE A 277 2.25 -14.30 -5.32
C PHE A 277 1.93 -15.79 -5.37
N TYR A 278 0.84 -16.21 -6.01
CA TYR A 278 0.49 -17.63 -6.17
C TYR A 278 1.55 -18.41 -6.92
N SER A 279 2.04 -17.86 -8.04
CA SER A 279 3.08 -18.52 -8.83
C SER A 279 4.41 -18.63 -8.08
N THR A 280 4.75 -17.62 -7.27
CA THR A 280 5.95 -17.63 -6.42
C THR A 280 5.81 -18.64 -5.28
N ALA A 281 4.66 -18.66 -4.59
CA ALA A 281 4.37 -19.63 -3.54
C ALA A 281 4.48 -21.08 -4.05
N ARG A 282 4.06 -21.31 -5.30
CA ARG A 282 4.18 -22.60 -5.97
C ARG A 282 5.63 -22.99 -6.27
N VAL A 283 6.45 -22.06 -6.75
CA VAL A 283 7.83 -22.34 -7.20
C VAL A 283 8.86 -22.29 -6.07
N TYR A 284 8.82 -21.26 -5.22
CA TYR A 284 9.81 -21.01 -4.17
C TYR A 284 9.36 -21.47 -2.77
N ARG A 285 8.05 -21.65 -2.54
CA ARG A 285 7.49 -22.16 -1.28
C ARG A 285 8.06 -21.40 -0.06
N GLU A 286 8.69 -22.11 0.89
CA GLU A 286 9.26 -21.56 2.11
C GLU A 286 10.41 -20.57 1.89
N LYS A 287 11.01 -20.59 0.69
CA LYS A 287 12.05 -19.62 0.29
C LYS A 287 11.48 -18.28 -0.19
N THR A 288 10.21 -18.00 0.09
CA THR A 288 9.52 -16.78 -0.33
C THR A 288 9.28 -15.83 0.84
N LEU A 289 9.59 -14.55 0.65
CA LEU A 289 9.06 -13.45 1.44
C LEU A 289 8.06 -12.65 0.58
N GLY A 290 6.79 -12.68 0.96
CA GLY A 290 5.73 -11.88 0.34
C GLY A 290 5.51 -10.57 1.11
N ILE A 291 5.40 -9.45 0.40
CA ILE A 291 5.21 -8.13 1.01
C ILE A 291 4.06 -7.42 0.30
N LEU A 292 2.98 -7.12 1.02
CA LEU A 292 1.82 -6.40 0.50
C LEU A 292 1.79 -4.97 1.06
N LEU A 293 2.02 -4.01 0.18
CA LEU A 293 2.13 -2.59 0.50
C LEU A 293 0.82 -1.85 0.29
N THR A 294 0.83 -0.57 0.65
CA THR A 294 -0.23 0.40 0.44
C THR A 294 -0.91 0.24 -0.92
N GLY A 295 -2.23 0.31 -0.89
CA GLY A 295 -3.04 0.10 -2.07
C GLY A 295 -4.50 -0.09 -1.74
N MET A 296 -5.33 0.12 -2.76
CA MET A 296 -6.76 -0.11 -2.64
C MET A 296 -7.11 -1.57 -3.00
N GLY A 297 -8.18 -2.08 -2.40
CA GLY A 297 -8.82 -3.33 -2.78
C GLY A 297 -8.23 -4.50 -2.02
N ARG A 298 -8.27 -5.68 -2.62
CA ARG A 298 -7.88 -6.95 -1.99
C ARG A 298 -6.84 -7.75 -2.76
N ASP A 299 -6.42 -7.26 -3.93
CA ASP A 299 -5.49 -7.99 -4.77
C ASP A 299 -4.15 -8.16 -4.04
N GLY A 300 -3.63 -9.39 -4.07
CA GLY A 300 -2.43 -9.78 -3.33
C GLY A 300 -2.73 -10.38 -1.95
N ALA A 301 -3.90 -10.16 -1.34
CA ALA A 301 -4.20 -10.71 -0.02
C ALA A 301 -4.30 -12.26 -0.06
N ALA A 302 -5.02 -12.80 -1.05
CA ALA A 302 -5.17 -14.25 -1.22
C ALA A 302 -3.83 -14.90 -1.62
N GLY A 303 -3.08 -14.26 -2.51
CA GLY A 303 -1.73 -14.69 -2.87
C GLY A 303 -0.76 -14.64 -1.69
N LEU A 304 -0.88 -13.65 -0.80
CA LEU A 304 -0.05 -13.56 0.40
C LEU A 304 -0.38 -14.71 1.35
N GLN A 305 -1.66 -15.03 1.53
CA GLN A 305 -2.09 -16.21 2.27
C GLN A 305 -1.54 -17.50 1.64
N ALA A 306 -1.50 -17.59 0.31
CA ALA A 306 -0.92 -18.72 -0.40
C ALA A 306 0.58 -18.88 -0.11
N ILE A 307 1.35 -17.78 -0.10
CA ILE A 307 2.77 -17.78 0.31
C ILE A 307 2.92 -18.35 1.72
N LYS A 308 2.14 -17.82 2.68
CA LYS A 308 2.14 -18.28 4.08
C LYS A 308 1.80 -19.77 4.19
N SER A 309 0.77 -20.24 3.49
CA SER A 309 0.35 -21.64 3.48
C SER A 309 1.40 -22.61 2.93
N ARG A 310 2.35 -22.11 2.12
CA ARG A 310 3.48 -22.87 1.58
C ARG A 310 4.75 -22.74 2.43
N GLY A 311 4.65 -22.15 3.63
CA GLY A 311 5.75 -21.98 4.58
C GLY A 311 6.60 -20.73 4.33
N GLY A 312 6.22 -19.88 3.37
CA GLY A 312 6.88 -18.59 3.16
C GLY A 312 6.55 -17.60 4.27
N LYS A 313 7.35 -16.55 4.40
CA LYS A 313 7.10 -15.46 5.35
C LYS A 313 6.35 -14.32 4.67
N THR A 314 5.52 -13.60 5.43
CA THR A 314 4.63 -12.58 4.88
C THR A 314 4.59 -11.30 5.69
N ILE A 315 4.59 -10.16 5.01
CA ILE A 315 4.53 -8.82 5.60
C ILE A 315 3.38 -8.04 4.95
N ALA A 316 2.61 -7.33 5.75
CA ALA A 316 1.71 -6.27 5.29
C ALA A 316 2.22 -4.91 5.79
N GLU A 317 2.12 -3.87 4.97
CA GLU A 317 2.41 -2.50 5.42
C GLU A 317 1.40 -2.06 6.49
N SER A 318 1.86 -1.36 7.52
CA SER A 318 1.03 -0.81 8.59
C SER A 318 0.05 0.23 8.08
N GLU A 319 -1.02 0.47 8.85
CA GLU A 319 -1.94 1.59 8.59
C GLU A 319 -1.23 2.95 8.71
N GLU A 320 -0.25 3.05 9.62
CA GLU A 320 0.46 4.29 9.92
C GLU A 320 1.22 4.86 8.71
N THR A 321 1.90 4.00 7.95
CA THR A 321 2.67 4.45 6.77
C THR A 321 1.95 4.25 5.44
N SER A 322 0.86 3.48 5.43
CA SER A 322 0.06 3.27 4.22
C SER A 322 -0.62 4.56 3.77
N VAL A 323 -0.46 4.92 2.50
CA VAL A 323 -1.26 5.99 1.89
C VAL A 323 -2.72 5.56 1.77
N MET A 324 -2.94 4.28 1.43
CA MET A 324 -4.23 3.61 1.36
C MET A 324 -4.12 2.25 2.04
N TYR A 325 -4.72 2.12 3.22
CA TYR A 325 -4.73 0.89 3.99
C TYR A 325 -5.88 -0.04 3.56
N GLY A 326 -5.89 -0.43 2.28
CA GLY A 326 -6.87 -1.35 1.70
C GLY A 326 -6.29 -2.77 1.54
N MET A 327 -5.36 -2.94 0.61
CA MET A 327 -4.69 -4.22 0.35
C MET A 327 -4.03 -4.79 1.62
N PRO A 328 -3.24 -4.02 2.39
CA PRO A 328 -2.62 -4.54 3.62
C PRO A 328 -3.66 -4.87 4.70
N LYS A 329 -4.74 -4.09 4.79
CA LYS A 329 -5.85 -4.34 5.73
C LYS A 329 -6.52 -5.68 5.48
N VAL A 330 -6.87 -5.96 4.23
CA VAL A 330 -7.51 -7.24 3.87
C VAL A 330 -6.57 -8.41 4.19
N ALA A 331 -5.28 -8.28 3.90
CA ALA A 331 -4.30 -9.31 4.27
C ALA A 331 -4.20 -9.54 5.79
N ALA A 332 -4.24 -8.47 6.59
CA ALA A 332 -4.25 -8.59 8.05
C ALA A 332 -5.54 -9.27 8.56
N GLU A 333 -6.71 -8.86 8.05
CA GLU A 333 -8.02 -9.39 8.46
C GLU A 333 -8.17 -10.90 8.19
N ILE A 334 -7.57 -11.42 7.11
CA ILE A 334 -7.58 -12.86 6.78
C ILE A 334 -6.40 -13.64 7.39
N GLY A 335 -5.61 -13.01 8.25
CA GLY A 335 -4.43 -13.64 8.87
C GLY A 335 -3.31 -14.00 7.88
N ALA A 336 -3.29 -13.38 6.70
CA ALA A 336 -2.29 -13.63 5.66
C ALA A 336 -0.94 -12.98 5.93
N ALA A 337 -0.84 -12.03 6.86
CA ALA A 337 0.40 -11.39 7.25
C ALA A 337 0.96 -12.02 8.54
N ASP A 338 2.25 -12.38 8.54
CA ASP A 338 2.98 -12.79 9.75
C ASP A 338 3.46 -11.57 10.53
N LEU A 339 3.78 -10.49 9.81
CA LEU A 339 4.22 -9.22 10.37
C LEU A 339 3.42 -8.07 9.75
N ILE A 340 3.11 -7.06 10.55
CA ILE A 340 2.58 -5.77 10.10
C ILE A 340 3.62 -4.73 10.48
N LEU A 341 4.25 -4.10 9.49
CA LEU A 341 5.42 -3.24 9.69
C LEU A 341 5.23 -1.87 9.05
N ASN A 342 5.82 -0.84 9.64
CA ASN A 342 5.96 0.46 8.99
C ASN A 342 6.90 0.31 7.79
N ASN A 343 6.67 1.07 6.71
CA ASN A 343 7.42 0.85 5.46
C ASN A 343 8.93 1.02 5.57
N TYR A 344 9.41 1.86 6.50
CA TYR A 344 10.83 2.05 6.77
C TYR A 344 11.48 0.87 7.53
N GLU A 345 10.70 -0.02 8.13
CA GLU A 345 11.18 -1.22 8.84
C GLU A 345 11.24 -2.45 7.92
N ILE A 346 10.56 -2.39 6.76
CA ILE A 346 10.44 -3.53 5.85
C ILE A 346 11.81 -3.95 5.29
N VAL A 347 12.70 -2.99 5.01
CA VAL A 347 14.03 -3.29 4.44
C VAL A 347 14.89 -4.12 5.41
N ASP A 348 14.80 -3.87 6.72
CA ASP A 348 15.54 -4.62 7.73
C ASP A 348 15.06 -6.07 7.78
N GLU A 349 13.74 -6.28 7.70
CA GLU A 349 13.18 -7.63 7.65
C GLU A 349 13.51 -8.34 6.32
N MET A 350 13.59 -7.61 5.20
CA MET A 350 14.08 -8.16 3.94
C MET A 350 15.53 -8.65 4.06
N ILE A 351 16.42 -7.86 4.69
CA ILE A 351 17.83 -8.23 4.90
C ILE A 351 17.93 -9.45 5.82
N LYS A 352 17.18 -9.46 6.92
CA LYS A 352 17.12 -10.59 7.85
C LYS A 352 16.62 -11.86 7.18
N PHE A 353 15.61 -11.76 6.32
CA PHE A 353 15.07 -12.92 5.62
C PHE A 353 16.08 -13.52 4.64
N VAL A 354 16.89 -12.72 3.96
CA VAL A 354 17.82 -13.22 2.92
C VAL A 354 19.20 -13.58 3.43
N SER A 355 19.54 -13.14 4.65
CA SER A 355 20.65 -13.67 5.44
C SER A 355 20.40 -15.14 5.78
#